data_AF-A0A815WFN1-F1
#
_entry.id   AF-A0A815WFN1-F1
#
_cell.length_a   1.000
_cell.length_b   1.000
_cell.length_c   1.000
_cell.angle_alpha   90.00
_cell.angle_beta   90.00
_cell.angle_gamma   90.00
#
_symmetry.space_group_name_H-M   'P 1'
#
loop_
_entity.id
_entity.type
_entity.pdbx_description
1 polymer ?
#
loop_
_entity_poly.entity_id
_entity_poly.type
_entity_poly.pdbx_seq_one_letter_code
_entity_poly.pdbx_strand_id
1 'polypeptide(L)'
;MVNDRCCLWNERVTTDIVVNLVSPGLPLLHSLTPDQTICSNIKSRKNARNVILRLCNKTIKKVQFRARALSISISNNVSNLPERKAVASMYIDRISELVTNISQHDQNVPLDSVVLHLKVIVKDDEIKTEIIKGNGIPVLIVCAFQPQFHVETVQQPSLEILRAVSFETEAASIIKEQEKFIQLLNDIVLANVFPQRIPADGILFNLAEHEATMIKDQTKASCVHKRMLVGPVATAFEYDIMISYCHKNRELCHKIYECLNVETCYKVWIDKERMYGSLMARMAEGVEKSEIVLICMSSSYKESDNCKSEAIYAKKRHRYLIPLIVEPKYNPSGWLGVYRDDLLYIDFTKTNFDVAFEELTAQLKRYRDRKK
;
A
#
# COMPACT_ATOMS: atom_id res chain seq x y z
N MET A 1 -10.58 -30.74 -46.67
CA MET A 1 -10.47 -31.26 -45.28
C MET A 1 -9.05 -31.80 -44.96
N VAL A 2 -8.00 -31.00 -45.18
CA VAL A 2 -6.61 -31.41 -44.84
C VAL A 2 -5.83 -30.35 -44.05
N ASN A 3 -6.35 -29.12 -43.92
CA ASN A 3 -5.62 -28.02 -43.24
C ASN A 3 -5.82 -27.91 -41.72
N ASP A 4 -6.80 -28.59 -41.12
CA ASP A 4 -7.07 -28.43 -39.68
C ASP A 4 -6.25 -29.38 -38.78
N ARG A 5 -5.64 -30.43 -39.34
CA ARG A 5 -4.89 -31.42 -38.54
C ARG A 5 -3.45 -31.00 -38.22
N CYS A 6 -2.85 -30.08 -38.98
CA CYS A 6 -1.47 -29.62 -38.76
C CYS A 6 -1.39 -28.55 -37.64
N CYS A 7 -2.39 -27.67 -37.52
CA CYS A 7 -2.46 -26.68 -36.44
C CYS A 7 -2.67 -27.34 -35.07
N LEU A 8 -3.53 -28.36 -35.00
CA LEU A 8 -3.78 -29.14 -33.78
C LEU A 8 -2.56 -29.94 -33.31
N TRP A 9 -1.69 -30.38 -34.22
CA TRP A 9 -0.46 -31.10 -33.89
C TRP A 9 0.62 -30.17 -33.32
N ASN A 10 0.78 -28.97 -33.88
CA ASN A 10 1.77 -27.98 -33.41
C ASN A 10 1.41 -27.39 -32.03
N GLU A 11 0.12 -27.14 -31.77
CA GLU A 11 -0.36 -26.76 -30.43
C GLU A 11 -0.22 -27.89 -29.42
N ARG A 12 -0.54 -29.15 -29.77
CA ARG A 12 -0.38 -30.28 -28.85
C ARG A 12 1.08 -30.54 -28.50
N VAL A 13 2.00 -30.56 -29.47
CA VAL A 13 3.44 -30.78 -29.23
C VAL A 13 4.06 -29.65 -28.40
N THR A 14 3.68 -28.39 -28.64
CA THR A 14 4.14 -27.27 -27.79
C THR A 14 3.51 -27.28 -26.40
N THR A 15 2.26 -27.74 -26.27
CA THR A 15 1.61 -27.97 -24.97
C THR A 15 2.31 -29.09 -24.21
N ASP A 16 2.61 -30.22 -24.85
CA ASP A 16 3.28 -31.37 -24.23
C ASP A 16 4.71 -31.04 -23.79
N ILE A 17 5.49 -30.28 -24.58
CA ILE A 17 6.83 -29.81 -24.16
C ILE A 17 6.73 -28.84 -22.97
N VAL A 18 5.79 -27.91 -22.99
CA VAL A 18 5.60 -26.95 -21.88
C VAL A 18 5.09 -27.65 -20.62
N VAL A 19 4.22 -28.65 -20.74
CA VAL A 19 3.69 -29.44 -19.61
C VAL A 19 4.74 -30.38 -19.06
N ASN A 20 5.51 -31.06 -19.90
CA ASN A 20 6.37 -32.16 -19.46
C ASN A 20 7.82 -31.74 -19.16
N LEU A 21 8.32 -30.65 -19.76
CA LEU A 21 9.71 -30.17 -19.53
C LEU A 21 9.77 -28.86 -18.72
N VAL A 22 8.83 -27.92 -18.94
CA VAL A 22 8.89 -26.58 -18.33
C VAL A 22 8.09 -26.49 -17.02
N SER A 23 6.88 -27.07 -16.99
CA SER A 23 6.02 -27.09 -15.79
C SER A 23 6.68 -27.70 -14.53
N PRO A 24 7.51 -28.76 -14.63
CA PRO A 24 8.20 -29.31 -13.45
C PRO A 24 9.38 -28.45 -12.97
N GLY A 25 10.00 -27.65 -13.85
CA GLY A 25 11.11 -26.76 -13.50
C GLY A 25 10.67 -25.47 -12.82
N LEU A 26 9.45 -24.99 -13.07
CA LEU A 26 8.92 -23.76 -12.48
C LEU A 26 8.81 -23.80 -10.93
N PRO A 27 8.35 -24.88 -10.29
CA PRO A 27 8.38 -25.04 -8.83
C PRO A 27 9.77 -24.97 -8.24
N LEU A 28 10.74 -25.65 -8.87
CA LEU A 28 12.13 -25.65 -8.42
C LEU A 28 12.72 -24.24 -8.53
N LEU A 29 12.45 -23.55 -9.63
CA LEU A 29 12.87 -22.16 -9.78
C LEU A 29 12.20 -21.25 -8.75
N HIS A 30 10.90 -21.44 -8.47
CA HIS A 30 10.17 -20.66 -7.47
C HIS A 30 10.68 -20.93 -6.04
N SER A 31 10.92 -22.19 -5.66
CA SER A 31 11.44 -22.55 -4.34
C SER A 31 12.87 -22.04 -4.11
N LEU A 32 13.62 -21.80 -5.18
CA LEU A 32 14.96 -21.20 -5.14
C LEU A 32 14.94 -19.66 -5.20
N THR A 33 13.80 -19.02 -5.43
CA THR A 33 13.71 -17.54 -5.45
C THR A 33 14.01 -16.81 -4.13
N PRO A 34 13.83 -17.41 -2.93
CA PRO A 34 14.23 -16.76 -1.68
C PRO A 34 15.75 -16.52 -1.57
N ASP A 35 16.57 -17.30 -2.30
CA ASP A 35 18.02 -17.09 -2.36
C ASP A 35 18.34 -15.85 -3.22
N GLN A 36 18.92 -14.82 -2.59
CA GLN A 36 19.27 -13.56 -3.24
C GLN A 36 20.28 -13.71 -4.40
N THR A 37 21.17 -14.70 -4.31
CA THR A 37 22.19 -14.99 -5.33
C THR A 37 21.56 -15.65 -6.55
N ILE A 38 20.65 -16.61 -6.34
CA ILE A 38 19.92 -17.26 -7.43
C ILE A 38 18.95 -16.26 -8.08
N CYS A 39 18.22 -15.51 -7.26
CA CYS A 39 17.29 -14.49 -7.73
C CYS A 39 17.99 -13.40 -8.55
N SER A 40 19.15 -12.89 -8.11
CA SER A 40 19.95 -11.91 -8.88
C SER A 40 20.50 -12.48 -10.19
N ASN A 41 20.88 -13.77 -10.21
CA ASN A 41 21.32 -14.45 -11.43
C ASN A 41 20.19 -14.67 -12.44
N ILE A 42 18.96 -14.96 -11.98
CA ILE A 42 17.80 -15.05 -12.87
C ILE A 42 17.42 -13.66 -13.38
N LYS A 43 17.48 -12.63 -12.51
CA LYS A 43 17.23 -11.22 -12.87
C LYS A 43 18.19 -10.72 -13.96
N SER A 44 19.47 -11.06 -13.87
CA SER A 44 20.50 -10.59 -14.82
C SER A 44 20.35 -11.19 -16.22
N ARG A 45 19.76 -12.38 -16.35
CA ARG A 45 19.62 -13.10 -17.63
C ARG A 45 18.38 -12.68 -18.42
N LYS A 46 18.57 -11.93 -19.51
CA LYS A 46 17.49 -11.49 -20.44
C LYS A 46 16.66 -12.66 -20.99
N ASN A 47 17.31 -13.78 -21.34
CA ASN A 47 16.62 -14.95 -21.88
C ASN A 47 15.71 -15.63 -20.84
N ALA A 48 16.15 -15.72 -19.58
CA ALA A 48 15.34 -16.29 -18.50
C ALA A 48 14.07 -15.45 -18.27
N ARG A 49 14.22 -14.12 -18.19
CA ARG A 49 13.08 -13.19 -18.09
C ARG A 49 12.10 -13.34 -19.25
N ASN A 50 12.60 -13.39 -20.49
CA ASN A 50 11.75 -13.53 -21.68
C ASN A 50 10.98 -14.86 -21.71
N VAL A 51 11.60 -15.96 -21.27
CA VAL A 51 10.94 -17.27 -21.16
C VAL A 51 9.82 -17.21 -20.11
N ILE A 52 10.10 -16.66 -18.93
CA ILE A 52 9.11 -16.52 -17.85
C ILE A 52 7.92 -15.66 -18.32
N LEU A 53 8.18 -14.52 -18.96
CA LEU A 53 7.12 -13.66 -19.52
C LEU A 53 6.29 -14.36 -20.61
N ARG A 54 6.92 -15.18 -21.47
CA ARG A 54 6.19 -15.98 -22.47
C ARG A 54 5.32 -17.06 -21.83
N LEU A 55 5.75 -17.62 -20.70
CA LEU A 55 4.97 -18.61 -19.95
C LEU A 55 3.79 -17.99 -19.19
N CYS A 56 3.85 -16.70 -18.85
CA CYS A 56 2.73 -15.95 -18.28
C CYS A 56 1.51 -15.84 -19.23
N ASN A 57 1.69 -16.08 -20.53
CA ASN A 57 0.65 -15.95 -21.55
C ASN A 57 0.24 -17.30 -22.19
N LYS A 58 0.67 -18.43 -21.61
CA LYS A 58 0.30 -19.77 -22.09
C LYS A 58 -1.06 -20.20 -21.56
N THR A 59 -1.78 -21.00 -22.35
CA THR A 59 -3.16 -21.48 -22.11
C THR A 59 -3.33 -22.35 -20.86
N ILE A 60 -2.24 -22.88 -20.30
CA ILE A 60 -2.29 -23.81 -19.17
C ILE A 60 -2.26 -23.03 -17.87
N LYS A 61 -3.43 -22.87 -17.23
CA LYS A 61 -3.61 -22.10 -15.98
C LYS A 61 -2.51 -22.35 -14.93
N LYS A 62 -2.07 -23.61 -14.76
CA LYS A 62 -1.01 -24.02 -13.81
C LYS A 62 0.38 -23.44 -14.14
N VAL A 63 0.79 -23.53 -15.40
CA VAL A 63 2.07 -22.99 -15.89
C VAL A 63 2.04 -21.47 -15.83
N GLN A 64 0.89 -20.89 -16.19
CA GLN A 64 0.63 -19.46 -16.16
C GLN A 64 0.76 -18.89 -14.75
N PHE A 65 0.16 -19.55 -13.76
CA PHE A 65 0.26 -19.17 -12.35
C PHE A 65 1.70 -19.16 -11.87
N ARG A 66 2.43 -20.28 -12.05
CA ARG A 66 3.81 -20.42 -11.55
C ARG A 66 4.78 -19.47 -12.25
N ALA A 67 4.59 -19.24 -13.56
CA ALA A 67 5.37 -18.25 -14.30
C ALA A 67 5.10 -16.83 -13.81
N ARG A 68 3.84 -16.48 -13.52
CA ARG A 68 3.46 -15.16 -12.98
C ARG A 68 3.96 -14.95 -11.56
N ALA A 69 3.83 -15.95 -10.67
CA ALA A 69 4.44 -15.98 -9.34
C ALA A 69 5.96 -15.72 -9.41
N LEU A 70 6.67 -16.50 -10.21
CA LEU A 70 8.10 -16.34 -10.46
C LEU A 70 8.43 -14.96 -11.03
N SER A 71 7.61 -14.41 -11.92
CA SER A 71 7.79 -13.06 -12.48
C SER A 71 7.67 -11.96 -11.41
N ILE A 72 6.80 -12.13 -10.41
CA ILE A 72 6.65 -11.19 -9.30
C ILE A 72 7.89 -11.25 -8.40
N SER A 73 8.34 -12.46 -8.02
CA SER A 73 9.55 -12.65 -7.20
C SER A 73 10.82 -12.08 -7.86
N ILE A 74 10.86 -12.06 -9.20
CA ILE A 74 12.01 -11.59 -9.99
C ILE A 74 11.87 -10.09 -10.37
N SER A 75 10.67 -9.51 -10.36
CA SER A 75 10.50 -8.10 -10.73
C SER A 75 10.92 -7.16 -9.60
N ASN A 76 11.85 -6.24 -9.88
CA ASN A 76 12.21 -5.16 -8.96
C ASN A 76 11.13 -4.06 -8.91
N ASN A 77 10.20 -4.03 -9.87
CA ASN A 77 9.16 -3.03 -9.93
C ASN A 77 7.85 -3.70 -10.37
N VAL A 78 6.95 -3.88 -9.42
CA VAL A 78 5.63 -4.48 -9.64
C VAL A 78 4.88 -3.75 -10.75
N SER A 79 5.14 -2.45 -10.94
CA SER A 79 4.58 -1.57 -11.98
C SER A 79 4.95 -1.93 -13.43
N ASN A 80 5.78 -2.96 -13.68
CA ASN A 80 6.08 -3.46 -15.04
C ASN A 80 5.63 -4.91 -15.36
N LEU A 81 4.99 -5.63 -14.43
CA LEU A 81 4.24 -6.87 -14.75
C LEU A 81 3.19 -6.67 -15.89
N PRO A 82 3.22 -7.46 -16.97
CA PRO A 82 2.11 -7.50 -17.93
C PRO A 82 0.86 -8.15 -17.30
N GLU A 83 -0.33 -7.70 -17.71
CA GLU A 83 -1.64 -8.28 -17.33
C GLU A 83 -1.93 -8.33 -15.82
N ARG A 84 -1.41 -7.39 -15.02
CA ARG A 84 -1.57 -7.32 -13.55
C ARG A 84 -2.99 -7.57 -13.03
N LYS A 85 -4.01 -6.98 -13.67
CA LYS A 85 -5.43 -7.17 -13.28
C LYS A 85 -5.84 -8.64 -13.41
N ALA A 86 -5.49 -9.28 -14.52
CA ALA A 86 -5.76 -10.71 -14.74
C ALA A 86 -4.98 -11.59 -13.74
N VAL A 87 -3.79 -11.17 -13.29
CA VAL A 87 -3.04 -11.87 -12.23
C VAL A 87 -3.77 -11.76 -10.88
N ALA A 88 -4.25 -10.56 -10.53
CA ALA A 88 -4.98 -10.36 -9.28
C ALA A 88 -6.28 -11.16 -9.24
N SER A 89 -7.10 -11.09 -10.29
CA SER A 89 -8.33 -11.90 -10.43
C SER A 89 -8.04 -13.40 -10.31
N MET A 90 -7.02 -13.91 -11.01
CA MET A 90 -6.61 -15.32 -10.92
C MET A 90 -6.15 -15.71 -9.50
N TYR A 91 -5.46 -14.82 -8.78
CA TYR A 91 -5.07 -15.07 -7.38
C TYR A 91 -6.29 -15.11 -6.46
N ILE A 92 -7.24 -14.20 -6.62
CA ILE A 92 -8.47 -14.19 -5.81
C ILE A 92 -9.28 -15.47 -6.05
N ASP A 93 -9.48 -15.86 -7.31
CA ASP A 93 -10.17 -17.10 -7.68
C ASP A 93 -9.50 -18.32 -7.03
N ARG A 94 -8.15 -18.35 -7.06
CA ARG A 94 -7.40 -19.46 -6.48
C ARG A 94 -7.47 -19.48 -4.96
N ILE A 95 -7.39 -18.33 -4.30
CA ILE A 95 -7.56 -18.24 -2.84
C ILE A 95 -8.98 -18.71 -2.49
N SER A 96 -10.00 -18.30 -3.24
CA SER A 96 -11.39 -18.72 -3.04
C SER A 96 -11.54 -20.24 -3.15
N GLU A 97 -10.95 -20.87 -4.17
CA GLU A 97 -10.95 -22.31 -4.36
C GLU A 97 -10.28 -23.06 -3.20
N LEU A 98 -9.10 -22.59 -2.78
CA LEU A 98 -8.31 -23.20 -1.69
C LEU A 98 -8.99 -23.05 -0.32
N VAL A 99 -9.65 -21.92 -0.08
CA VAL A 99 -10.39 -21.65 1.15
C VAL A 99 -11.70 -22.44 1.21
N THR A 100 -12.32 -22.74 0.06
CA THR A 100 -13.56 -23.54 0.01
C THR A 100 -13.27 -25.04 0.11
N ASN A 101 -12.16 -25.52 -0.47
CA ASN A 101 -11.80 -26.93 -0.53
C ASN A 101 -10.65 -27.30 0.43
N ILE A 102 -10.78 -26.92 1.71
CA ILE A 102 -9.75 -27.10 2.76
C ILE A 102 -9.27 -28.56 2.90
N SER A 103 -10.07 -29.54 2.46
CA SER A 103 -9.80 -30.98 2.59
C SER A 103 -8.92 -31.58 1.49
N GLN A 104 -8.60 -30.86 0.42
CA GLN A 104 -7.74 -31.38 -0.65
C GLN A 104 -6.37 -30.72 -0.61
N HIS A 105 -5.36 -31.48 -0.16
CA HIS A 105 -3.94 -31.16 -0.35
C HIS A 105 -3.61 -31.12 -1.85
N ASP A 106 -4.01 -30.05 -2.53
CA ASP A 106 -3.62 -29.85 -3.91
C ASP A 106 -2.14 -29.40 -3.94
N GLN A 107 -1.25 -30.33 -4.30
CA GLN A 107 0.21 -30.17 -4.41
C GLN A 107 0.66 -29.09 -5.43
N ASN A 108 -0.27 -28.35 -6.02
CA ASN A 108 -0.03 -27.59 -7.24
C ASN A 108 0.42 -26.14 -6.96
N VAL A 109 -0.14 -25.44 -5.97
CA VAL A 109 0.35 -24.15 -5.46
C VAL A 109 -0.19 -23.94 -4.04
N PRO A 110 0.68 -23.73 -3.03
CA PRO A 110 0.24 -23.52 -1.66
C PRO A 110 -0.32 -22.11 -1.44
N LEU A 111 -1.29 -22.00 -0.52
CA LEU A 111 -2.04 -20.78 -0.21
C LEU A 111 -1.11 -19.63 0.19
N ASP A 112 -0.08 -19.93 0.99
CA ASP A 112 0.94 -18.98 1.46
C ASP A 112 1.59 -18.19 0.31
N SER A 113 1.98 -18.88 -0.76
CA SER A 113 2.63 -18.30 -1.91
C SER A 113 1.69 -17.35 -2.64
N VAL A 114 0.42 -17.71 -2.77
CA VAL A 114 -0.59 -16.87 -3.45
C VAL A 114 -0.81 -15.58 -2.67
N VAL A 115 -1.01 -15.69 -1.35
CA VAL A 115 -1.26 -14.54 -0.48
C VAL A 115 -0.03 -13.63 -0.41
N LEU A 116 1.18 -14.19 -0.28
CA LEU A 116 2.42 -13.40 -0.27
C LEU A 116 2.63 -12.65 -1.59
N HIS A 117 2.35 -13.28 -2.74
CA HIS A 117 2.43 -12.58 -4.01
C HIS A 117 1.37 -11.48 -4.12
N LEU A 118 0.14 -11.74 -3.67
CA LEU A 118 -0.93 -10.74 -3.68
C LEU A 118 -0.58 -9.52 -2.81
N LYS A 119 0.02 -9.75 -1.63
CA LYS A 119 0.55 -8.71 -0.75
C LYS A 119 1.59 -7.82 -1.44
N VAL A 120 2.45 -8.38 -2.27
CA VAL A 120 3.45 -7.59 -3.00
C VAL A 120 2.79 -6.68 -4.04
N ILE A 121 1.71 -7.14 -4.68
CA ILE A 121 1.08 -6.42 -5.80
C ILE A 121 -0.04 -5.46 -5.41
N VAL A 122 -0.64 -5.61 -4.22
CA VAL A 122 -1.75 -4.75 -3.74
C VAL A 122 -1.38 -3.27 -3.57
N LYS A 123 -0.09 -2.92 -3.62
CA LYS A 123 0.39 -1.53 -3.55
C LYS A 123 -0.15 -0.65 -4.70
N ASP A 124 -0.50 -1.27 -5.82
CA ASP A 124 -1.09 -0.60 -6.98
C ASP A 124 -2.60 -0.41 -6.78
N ASP A 125 -3.09 0.81 -6.95
CA ASP A 125 -4.50 1.14 -6.71
C ASP A 125 -5.43 0.41 -7.71
N GLU A 126 -4.96 0.09 -8.93
CA GLU A 126 -5.75 -0.71 -9.89
C GLU A 126 -6.00 -2.15 -9.40
N ILE A 127 -5.04 -2.72 -8.66
CA ILE A 127 -5.15 -4.08 -8.11
C ILE A 127 -6.14 -4.11 -6.95
N LYS A 128 -6.19 -3.05 -6.14
CA LYS A 128 -7.18 -2.93 -5.07
C LYS A 128 -8.60 -2.94 -5.62
N THR A 129 -8.86 -2.19 -6.69
CA THR A 129 -10.16 -2.21 -7.37
C THR A 129 -10.53 -3.61 -7.87
N GLU A 130 -9.56 -4.37 -8.38
CA GLU A 130 -9.79 -5.75 -8.83
C GLU A 130 -10.10 -6.71 -7.67
N ILE A 131 -9.43 -6.53 -6.52
CA ILE A 131 -9.70 -7.29 -5.29
C ILE A 131 -11.13 -7.06 -4.80
N ILE A 132 -11.60 -5.81 -4.85
CA ILE A 132 -12.95 -5.45 -4.42
C ILE A 132 -13.98 -6.09 -5.37
N LYS A 133 -13.82 -5.93 -6.68
CA LYS A 133 -14.72 -6.48 -7.71
C LYS A 133 -14.76 -8.01 -7.71
N GLY A 134 -13.62 -8.65 -7.47
CA GLY A 134 -13.48 -10.11 -7.47
C GLY A 134 -13.97 -10.80 -6.20
N ASN A 135 -14.69 -10.12 -5.31
CA ASN A 135 -15.11 -10.65 -4.02
C ASN A 135 -13.91 -11.16 -3.16
N GLY A 136 -12.77 -10.49 -3.27
CA GLY A 136 -11.56 -10.88 -2.56
C GLY A 136 -11.60 -10.61 -1.06
N ILE A 137 -12.39 -9.62 -0.62
CA ILE A 137 -12.46 -9.21 0.80
C ILE A 137 -12.95 -10.35 1.70
N PRO A 138 -14.13 -10.98 1.47
CA PRO A 138 -14.58 -12.09 2.32
C PRO A 138 -13.58 -13.24 2.37
N VAL A 139 -12.97 -13.58 1.23
CA VAL A 139 -11.99 -14.66 1.15
C VAL A 139 -10.74 -14.33 1.98
N LEU A 140 -10.24 -13.10 1.89
CA LEU A 140 -9.09 -12.64 2.67
C LEU A 140 -9.38 -12.57 4.18
N ILE A 141 -10.63 -12.25 4.56
CA ILE A 141 -11.06 -12.32 5.97
C ILE A 141 -10.98 -13.76 6.46
N VAL A 142 -11.43 -14.74 5.67
CA VAL A 142 -11.27 -16.16 6.05
C VAL A 142 -9.80 -16.52 6.19
N CYS A 143 -8.93 -16.11 5.26
CA CYS A 143 -7.48 -16.34 5.36
C CYS A 143 -6.85 -15.71 6.62
N ALA A 144 -7.38 -14.59 7.10
CA ALA A 144 -6.84 -13.85 8.24
C ALA A 144 -7.13 -14.51 9.61
N PHE A 145 -8.20 -15.31 9.75
CA PHE A 145 -8.65 -15.80 11.08
C PHE A 145 -8.78 -17.30 11.22
N GLN A 146 -8.72 -18.06 10.13
CA GLN A 146 -8.81 -19.50 10.21
C GLN A 146 -7.58 -20.08 10.94
N PRO A 147 -7.76 -20.77 12.09
CA PRO A 147 -6.65 -21.23 12.93
C PRO A 147 -5.68 -22.19 12.26
N GLN A 148 -6.13 -22.89 11.21
CA GLN A 148 -5.31 -23.83 10.43
C GLN A 148 -4.26 -23.14 9.54
N PHE A 149 -4.39 -21.84 9.31
CA PHE A 149 -3.45 -21.11 8.46
C PHE A 149 -2.29 -20.52 9.27
N HIS A 150 -1.11 -20.55 8.67
CA HIS A 150 0.10 -20.04 9.30
C HIS A 150 0.05 -18.53 9.47
N VAL A 151 0.46 -18.06 10.65
CA VAL A 151 0.40 -16.65 11.05
C VAL A 151 1.19 -15.75 10.10
N GLU A 152 2.47 -16.06 9.87
CA GLU A 152 3.39 -15.14 9.16
C GLU A 152 3.20 -15.14 7.64
N THR A 153 2.70 -16.23 7.08
CA THR A 153 2.68 -16.44 5.63
C THR A 153 1.28 -16.32 5.02
N VAL A 154 0.23 -16.46 5.83
CA VAL A 154 -1.16 -16.35 5.37
C VAL A 154 -1.92 -15.31 6.17
N GLN A 155 -2.04 -15.46 7.49
CA GLN A 155 -2.95 -14.62 8.28
C GLN A 155 -2.51 -13.15 8.29
N GLN A 156 -1.27 -12.86 8.67
CA GLN A 156 -0.73 -11.50 8.71
C GLN A 156 -0.71 -10.86 7.31
N PRO A 157 -0.18 -11.51 6.25
CA PRO A 157 -0.27 -10.96 4.89
C PRO A 157 -1.70 -10.67 4.43
N SER A 158 -2.68 -11.49 4.81
CA SER A 158 -4.09 -11.25 4.49
C SER A 158 -4.62 -9.99 5.18
N LEU A 159 -4.28 -9.78 6.46
CA LEU A 159 -4.61 -8.54 7.19
C LEU A 159 -3.95 -7.31 6.57
N GLU A 160 -2.70 -7.44 6.10
CA GLU A 160 -2.00 -6.33 5.43
C GLU A 160 -2.63 -5.98 4.07
N ILE A 161 -3.07 -6.98 3.30
CA ILE A 161 -3.85 -6.77 2.07
C ILE A 161 -5.18 -6.08 2.40
N LEU A 162 -5.90 -6.57 3.41
CA LEU A 162 -7.16 -5.98 3.89
C LEU A 162 -6.98 -4.51 4.33
N ARG A 163 -5.88 -4.20 5.03
CA ARG A 163 -5.51 -2.83 5.38
C ARG A 163 -5.27 -1.95 4.16
N ALA A 164 -4.60 -2.49 3.15
CA ALA A 164 -4.30 -1.74 1.92
C ALA A 164 -5.57 -1.40 1.12
N VAL A 165 -6.57 -2.29 1.11
CA VAL A 165 -7.85 -2.07 0.42
C VAL A 165 -8.86 -1.28 1.24
N SER A 166 -8.80 -1.31 2.58
CA SER A 166 -9.78 -0.62 3.44
C SER A 166 -9.76 0.91 3.36
N PHE A 167 -8.78 1.48 2.65
CA PHE A 167 -8.79 2.90 2.26
C PHE A 167 -9.92 3.24 1.27
N GLU A 168 -10.32 2.28 0.43
CA GLU A 168 -11.41 2.47 -0.53
C GLU A 168 -12.76 2.41 0.19
N THR A 169 -13.67 3.32 -0.17
CA THR A 169 -15.00 3.43 0.48
C THR A 169 -15.84 2.16 0.31
N GLU A 170 -15.83 1.57 -0.89
CA GLU A 170 -16.53 0.32 -1.20
C GLU A 170 -16.01 -0.85 -0.34
N ALA A 171 -14.67 -0.98 -0.25
CA ALA A 171 -14.04 -2.00 0.60
C ALA A 171 -14.38 -1.82 2.08
N ALA A 172 -14.34 -0.57 2.56
CA ALA A 172 -14.66 -0.26 3.96
C ALA A 172 -16.11 -0.62 4.30
N SER A 173 -17.08 -0.38 3.41
CA SER A 173 -18.47 -0.80 3.60
C SER A 173 -18.59 -2.33 3.72
N ILE A 174 -17.96 -3.07 2.80
CA ILE A 174 -17.98 -4.55 2.83
C ILE A 174 -17.38 -5.09 4.13
N ILE A 175 -16.28 -4.50 4.59
CA ILE A 175 -15.62 -4.91 5.84
C ILE A 175 -16.52 -4.60 7.05
N LYS A 176 -17.22 -3.46 7.05
CA LYS A 176 -18.09 -3.05 8.16
C LYS A 176 -19.28 -3.98 8.38
N GLU A 177 -19.80 -4.55 7.31
CA GLU A 177 -20.88 -5.54 7.39
C GLU A 177 -20.46 -6.84 8.10
N GLN A 178 -19.15 -7.07 8.27
CA GLN A 178 -18.60 -8.27 8.91
C GLN A 178 -18.37 -8.05 10.42
N GLU A 179 -19.44 -7.97 11.22
CA GLU A 179 -19.38 -7.70 12.67
C GLU A 179 -18.41 -8.63 13.43
N LYS A 180 -18.43 -9.92 13.12
CA LYS A 180 -17.53 -10.92 13.73
C LYS A 180 -16.06 -10.61 13.45
N PHE A 181 -15.76 -10.15 12.23
CA PHE A 181 -14.40 -9.78 11.86
C PHE A 181 -13.93 -8.53 12.63
N ILE A 182 -14.79 -7.53 12.78
CA ILE A 182 -14.48 -6.33 13.57
C ILE A 182 -14.21 -6.67 15.03
N GLN A 183 -15.01 -7.56 15.63
CA GLN A 183 -14.76 -8.02 17.01
C GLN A 183 -13.38 -8.67 17.14
N LEU A 184 -13.01 -9.56 16.20
CA LEU A 184 -11.71 -10.22 16.20
C LEU A 184 -10.54 -9.23 16.02
N LEU A 185 -10.72 -8.18 15.21
CA LEU A 185 -9.72 -7.11 15.09
C LEU A 185 -9.53 -6.37 16.42
N ASN A 186 -10.62 -6.03 17.10
CA ASN A 186 -10.56 -5.39 18.41
C ASN A 186 -9.86 -6.29 19.43
N ASP A 187 -10.17 -7.59 19.46
CA ASP A 187 -9.54 -8.56 20.36
C ASP A 187 -8.02 -8.64 20.11
N ILE A 188 -7.58 -8.69 18.85
CA ILE A 188 -6.16 -8.67 18.47
C ILE A 188 -5.45 -7.41 18.98
N VAL A 189 -6.09 -6.24 18.81
CA VAL A 189 -5.51 -4.96 19.21
C VAL A 189 -5.43 -4.83 20.73
N LEU A 190 -6.50 -5.21 21.44
CA LEU A 190 -6.57 -5.16 22.90
C LEU A 190 -5.60 -6.14 23.56
N ALA A 191 -5.51 -7.37 23.04
CA ALA A 191 -4.61 -8.40 23.56
C ALA A 191 -3.14 -8.22 23.11
N ASN A 192 -2.83 -7.20 22.32
CA ASN A 192 -1.50 -6.92 21.77
C ASN A 192 -0.87 -8.11 21.01
N VAL A 193 -1.66 -8.80 20.18
CA VAL A 193 -1.19 -10.00 19.44
C VAL A 193 -0.29 -9.60 18.28
N PHE A 194 1.01 -9.88 18.38
CA PHE A 194 1.96 -9.63 17.29
C PHE A 194 2.17 -10.89 16.43
N PRO A 195 2.40 -10.73 15.11
CA PRO A 195 2.53 -9.48 14.35
C PRO A 195 1.22 -8.84 13.85
N GLN A 196 0.06 -9.48 14.06
CA GLN A 196 -1.24 -9.10 13.48
C GLN A 196 -1.81 -7.77 13.99
N ARG A 197 -1.37 -7.31 15.16
CA ARG A 197 -1.83 -6.06 15.79
C ARG A 197 -1.71 -4.84 14.88
N ILE A 198 -0.57 -4.70 14.19
CA ILE A 198 -0.30 -3.51 13.37
C ILE A 198 -1.27 -3.40 12.19
N PRO A 199 -1.46 -4.44 11.35
CA PRO A 199 -2.44 -4.36 10.29
C PRO A 199 -3.88 -4.28 10.82
N ALA A 200 -4.20 -4.93 11.95
CA ALA A 200 -5.53 -4.86 12.55
C ALA A 200 -5.91 -3.45 13.02
N ASP A 201 -5.01 -2.78 13.74
CA ASP A 201 -5.17 -1.38 14.17
C ASP A 201 -5.35 -0.45 12.96
N GLY A 202 -4.57 -0.67 11.89
CA GLY A 202 -4.71 0.06 10.63
C GLY A 202 -6.06 -0.12 9.94
N ILE A 203 -6.63 -1.32 9.96
CA ILE A 203 -7.97 -1.56 9.40
C ILE A 203 -9.01 -0.80 10.22
N LEU A 204 -9.03 -0.98 11.55
CA LEU A 204 -9.99 -0.31 12.43
C LEU A 204 -9.92 1.21 12.28
N PHE A 205 -8.71 1.76 12.20
CA PHE A 205 -8.49 3.19 11.95
C PHE A 205 -9.15 3.65 10.64
N ASN A 206 -8.90 2.96 9.53
CA ASN A 206 -9.49 3.31 8.24
C ASN A 206 -11.02 3.23 8.27
N LEU A 207 -11.60 2.22 8.95
CA LEU A 207 -13.04 2.07 9.07
C LEU A 207 -13.68 3.20 9.88
N ALA A 208 -13.10 3.53 11.04
CA ALA A 208 -13.56 4.64 11.88
C ALA A 208 -13.49 5.98 11.12
N GLU A 209 -12.46 6.15 10.29
CA GLU A 209 -12.31 7.34 9.45
C GLU A 209 -13.47 7.49 8.46
N HIS A 210 -13.85 6.42 7.76
CA HIS A 210 -14.99 6.43 6.83
C HIS A 210 -16.31 6.76 7.53
N GLU A 211 -16.50 6.27 8.77
CA GLU A 211 -17.66 6.61 9.61
C GLU A 211 -17.71 8.11 9.93
N ALA A 212 -16.58 8.67 10.36
CA ALA A 212 -16.48 10.10 10.67
C ALA A 212 -16.72 10.99 9.44
N THR A 213 -16.35 10.56 8.23
CA THR A 213 -16.67 11.29 6.99
C THR A 213 -18.14 11.20 6.61
N MET A 214 -18.78 10.02 6.74
CA MET A 214 -20.20 9.86 6.41
C MET A 214 -21.12 10.70 7.30
N ILE A 215 -20.82 10.81 8.60
CA ILE A 215 -21.56 11.66 9.55
C ILE A 215 -21.42 13.16 9.17
N LYS A 216 -20.24 13.57 8.67
CA LYS A 216 -20.00 14.95 8.21
C LYS A 216 -20.67 15.27 6.88
N ASP A 217 -20.83 14.29 5.99
CA ASP A 217 -21.49 14.50 4.70
C ASP A 217 -23.02 14.49 4.81
N GLN A 218 -23.59 13.65 5.69
CA GLN A 218 -25.02 13.67 6.01
C GLN A 218 -25.47 14.99 6.64
N THR A 219 -24.60 15.63 7.44
CA THR A 219 -24.87 16.95 8.03
C THR A 219 -24.65 18.12 7.05
N LYS A 220 -23.85 17.93 5.98
CA LYS A 220 -23.67 18.91 4.89
C LYS A 220 -24.72 18.86 3.79
N ALA A 221 -25.51 17.78 3.69
CA ALA A 221 -26.59 17.65 2.71
C ALA A 221 -27.73 18.68 2.87
N SER A 222 -27.72 19.49 3.94
CA SER A 222 -28.62 20.63 4.13
C SER A 222 -28.10 21.96 3.55
N CYS A 223 -26.84 22.04 3.06
CA CYS A 223 -26.27 23.30 2.57
C CYS A 223 -25.65 23.15 1.18
N VAL A 224 -26.46 23.31 0.13
CA VAL A 224 -25.98 23.33 -1.25
C VAL A 224 -25.44 24.72 -1.62
N HIS A 225 -24.24 24.74 -2.20
CA HIS A 225 -23.59 25.87 -2.89
C HIS A 225 -23.26 27.13 -2.07
N LYS A 226 -22.06 27.12 -1.46
CA LYS A 226 -21.16 28.26 -1.63
C LYS A 226 -19.72 27.77 -1.68
N ARG A 227 -19.07 28.00 -2.83
CA ARG A 227 -17.62 27.97 -2.97
C ARG A 227 -17.08 29.05 -2.05
N MET A 228 -16.81 28.68 -0.80
CA MET A 228 -16.38 29.59 0.24
C MET A 228 -15.04 29.08 0.75
N LEU A 229 -14.05 29.95 0.69
CA LEU A 229 -12.82 29.84 1.46
C LEU A 229 -13.24 29.84 2.93
N VAL A 230 -13.57 28.68 3.48
CA VAL A 230 -13.91 28.57 4.90
C VAL A 230 -12.60 28.36 5.66
N GLY A 231 -12.02 29.48 6.11
CA GLY A 231 -11.01 29.45 7.17
C GLY A 231 -11.61 28.81 8.43
N PRO A 232 -10.85 28.00 9.19
CA PRO A 232 -11.41 27.32 10.33
C PRO A 232 -11.59 28.29 11.50
N VAL A 233 -12.76 28.17 12.12
CA VAL A 233 -13.13 28.63 13.45
C VAL A 233 -12.00 28.35 14.45
N ALA A 234 -11.64 29.36 15.23
CA ALA A 234 -10.54 29.33 16.19
C ALA A 234 -10.80 28.35 17.34
N THR A 235 -10.34 27.11 17.19
CA THR A 235 -9.75 26.34 18.28
C THR A 235 -8.25 26.36 18.07
N ALA A 236 -7.48 26.82 19.06
CA ALA A 236 -6.02 26.88 18.92
C ALA A 236 -5.47 25.46 18.82
N PHE A 237 -4.82 25.13 17.70
CA PHE A 237 -4.10 23.87 17.54
C PHE A 237 -3.00 23.75 18.61
N GLU A 238 -2.76 22.54 19.12
CA GLU A 238 -1.69 22.29 20.11
C GLU A 238 -0.32 22.53 19.48
N TYR A 239 -0.20 22.16 18.20
CA TYR A 239 1.00 22.33 17.37
C TYR A 239 0.68 23.21 16.16
N ASP A 240 1.64 24.05 15.79
CA ASP A 240 1.55 24.79 14.54
C ASP A 240 1.78 23.86 13.34
N ILE A 241 2.74 22.93 13.48
CA ILE A 241 3.27 22.15 12.36
C ILE A 241 3.44 20.68 12.79
N MET A 242 2.99 19.75 11.97
CA MET A 242 3.37 18.33 12.01
C MET A 242 4.39 18.04 10.91
N ILE A 243 5.44 17.27 11.20
CA ILE A 243 6.35 16.72 10.20
C ILE A 243 6.02 15.25 9.97
N SER A 244 5.44 14.93 8.82
CA SER A 244 5.22 13.55 8.37
C SER A 244 6.39 13.13 7.47
N TYR A 245 7.13 12.10 7.89
CA TYR A 245 8.33 11.61 7.21
C TYR A 245 8.50 10.10 7.35
N CYS A 246 9.29 9.50 6.45
CA CYS A 246 9.74 8.11 6.61
C CYS A 246 10.98 8.07 7.49
N HIS A 247 11.10 7.11 8.41
CA HIS A 247 12.26 7.00 9.31
C HIS A 247 13.63 6.94 8.59
N LYS A 248 13.67 6.54 7.31
CA LYS A 248 14.90 6.58 6.50
C LYS A 248 15.41 8.00 6.23
N ASN A 249 14.55 9.02 6.34
CA ASN A 249 14.87 10.43 6.15
C ASN A 249 15.02 11.19 7.49
N ARG A 250 15.23 10.47 8.59
CA ARG A 250 15.24 11.03 9.96
C ARG A 250 16.21 12.20 10.13
N GLU A 251 17.43 12.08 9.64
CA GLU A 251 18.48 13.10 9.85
C GLU A 251 18.04 14.48 9.33
N LEU A 252 17.58 14.55 8.07
CA LEU A 252 17.14 15.79 7.47
C LEU A 252 15.85 16.33 8.13
N CYS A 253 14.87 15.45 8.41
CA CYS A 253 13.61 15.86 9.03
C CYS A 253 13.79 16.34 10.48
N HIS A 254 14.73 15.75 11.23
CA HIS A 254 15.08 16.20 12.59
C HIS A 254 15.82 17.54 12.54
N LYS A 255 16.68 17.78 11.53
CA LYS A 255 17.28 19.09 11.32
C LYS A 255 16.23 20.17 11.01
N ILE A 256 15.27 19.88 10.13
CA ILE A 256 14.14 20.79 9.85
C ILE A 256 13.34 21.06 11.13
N TYR A 257 13.05 20.03 11.91
CA TYR A 257 12.37 20.15 13.20
C TYR A 257 13.11 21.10 14.15
N GLU A 258 14.42 20.92 14.31
CA GLU A 258 15.23 21.73 15.23
C GLU A 258 15.22 23.20 14.83
N CYS A 259 15.45 23.49 13.55
CA CYS A 259 15.40 24.88 13.05
C CYS A 259 14.00 25.49 13.21
N LEU A 260 12.92 24.75 12.88
CA LEU A 260 11.55 25.27 13.06
C LEU A 260 11.21 25.57 14.53
N ASN A 261 11.59 24.66 15.43
CA ASN A 261 11.24 24.74 16.85
C ASN A 261 12.11 25.76 17.60
N VAL A 262 13.41 25.84 17.30
CA VAL A 262 14.37 26.69 18.02
C VAL A 262 14.51 28.07 17.38
N GLU A 263 14.64 28.16 16.05
CA GLU A 263 14.97 29.43 15.38
C GLU A 263 13.72 30.26 15.06
N THR A 264 12.56 29.62 14.90
CA THR A 264 11.34 30.28 14.41
C THR A 264 10.15 30.21 15.37
N CYS A 265 10.31 29.63 16.57
CA CYS A 265 9.28 29.52 17.62
C CYS A 265 7.96 28.85 17.16
N TYR A 266 8.00 27.95 16.18
CA TYR A 266 6.83 27.11 15.87
C TYR A 266 6.75 25.94 16.85
N LYS A 267 5.56 25.61 17.32
CA LYS A 267 5.31 24.36 18.04
C LYS A 267 5.23 23.23 17.02
N VAL A 268 6.28 22.42 16.95
CA VAL A 268 6.36 21.33 15.96
C VAL A 268 6.12 19.99 16.60
N TRP A 269 5.25 19.18 15.99
CA TRP A 269 5.09 17.77 16.28
C TRP A 269 5.90 16.93 15.28
N ILE A 270 6.68 15.97 15.77
CA ILE A 270 7.37 14.98 14.95
C ILE A 270 7.46 13.67 15.73
N ASP A 271 7.29 12.54 15.03
CA ASP A 271 7.51 11.23 15.63
C ASP A 271 9.03 10.96 15.81
N LYS A 272 9.54 11.09 17.03
CA LYS A 272 10.98 10.92 17.35
C LYS A 272 11.37 9.52 17.84
N GLU A 273 10.42 8.70 18.29
CA GLU A 273 10.69 7.42 18.95
C GLU A 273 10.15 6.24 18.15
N ARG A 274 10.75 5.05 18.30
CA ARG A 274 10.11 3.80 17.85
C ARG A 274 8.91 3.58 18.77
N MET A 275 7.76 4.10 18.38
CA MET A 275 6.56 4.13 19.21
C MET A 275 6.12 2.71 19.61
N TYR A 276 6.15 2.41 20.92
CA TYR A 276 5.39 1.31 21.51
C TYR A 276 3.96 1.81 21.79
N GLY A 277 2.96 1.32 21.04
CA GLY A 277 1.56 1.78 21.12
C GLY A 277 0.77 1.51 19.83
N SER A 278 -0.51 1.90 19.74
CA SER A 278 -1.26 1.88 18.46
C SER A 278 -0.67 2.98 17.57
N LEU A 279 0.22 2.57 16.67
CA LEU A 279 0.97 3.47 15.79
C LEU A 279 0.02 4.41 15.03
N MET A 280 -1.19 3.94 14.71
CA MET A 280 -2.20 4.71 13.97
C MET A 280 -2.84 5.82 14.80
N ALA A 281 -3.17 5.57 16.08
CA ALA A 281 -3.83 6.55 16.93
C ALA A 281 -2.95 7.78 17.21
N ARG A 282 -1.64 7.57 17.40
CA ARG A 282 -0.69 8.69 17.63
C ARG A 282 -0.40 9.49 16.36
N MET A 283 -0.34 8.84 15.20
CA MET A 283 -0.24 9.55 13.92
C MET A 283 -1.49 10.41 13.65
N ALA A 284 -2.67 9.88 13.97
CA ALA A 284 -3.92 10.63 13.86
C ALA A 284 -3.95 11.83 14.80
N GLU A 285 -3.48 11.67 16.03
CA GLU A 285 -3.35 12.74 17.01
C GLU A 285 -2.45 13.88 16.49
N GLY A 286 -1.30 13.56 15.90
CA GLY A 286 -0.39 14.55 15.31
C GLY A 286 -1.07 15.40 14.23
N VAL A 287 -1.81 14.77 13.32
CA VAL A 287 -2.58 15.48 12.28
C VAL A 287 -3.76 16.25 12.87
N GLU A 288 -4.45 15.70 13.87
CA GLU A 288 -5.62 16.34 14.47
C GLU A 288 -5.27 17.60 15.26
N LYS A 289 -4.13 17.58 15.93
CA LYS A 289 -3.65 18.66 16.80
C LYS A 289 -2.73 19.66 16.11
N SER A 290 -2.43 19.47 14.83
CA SER A 290 -1.58 20.37 14.04
C SER A 290 -2.37 21.14 12.99
N GLU A 291 -1.95 22.38 12.75
CA GLU A 291 -2.54 23.25 11.73
C GLU A 291 -2.00 22.95 10.33
N ILE A 292 -0.68 22.86 10.23
CA ILE A 292 0.09 22.62 9.01
C ILE A 292 0.69 21.22 9.08
N VAL A 293 0.74 20.52 7.95
CA VAL A 293 1.43 19.22 7.84
C VAL A 293 2.46 19.30 6.72
N LEU A 294 3.73 19.11 7.08
CA LEU A 294 4.84 18.98 6.13
C LEU A 294 4.90 17.53 5.65
N ILE A 295 4.76 17.33 4.33
CA ILE A 295 4.82 16.01 3.70
C ILE A 295 6.23 15.81 3.14
N CYS A 296 7.10 15.12 3.88
CA CYS A 296 8.49 14.87 3.48
C CYS A 296 8.59 13.73 2.46
N MET A 297 8.44 14.08 1.18
CA MET A 297 8.41 13.18 0.03
C MET A 297 9.78 12.56 -0.27
N SER A 298 9.80 11.22 -0.29
CA SER A 298 10.91 10.37 -0.72
C SER A 298 10.35 9.08 -1.35
N SER A 299 11.22 8.27 -1.96
CA SER A 299 10.87 6.92 -2.43
C SER A 299 10.36 6.06 -1.27
N SER A 300 11.04 6.12 -0.13
CA SER A 300 10.65 5.38 1.07
C SER A 300 9.36 5.87 1.73
N TYR A 301 9.06 7.17 1.63
CA TYR A 301 7.78 7.73 2.03
C TYR A 301 6.64 7.20 1.15
N LYS A 302 6.86 7.14 -0.17
CA LYS A 302 5.88 6.61 -1.14
C LYS A 302 5.54 5.13 -0.89
N GLU A 303 6.51 4.35 -0.42
CA GLU A 303 6.38 2.90 -0.17
C GLU A 303 5.79 2.55 1.20
N SER A 304 5.73 3.51 2.12
CA SER A 304 5.27 3.33 3.49
C SER A 304 3.75 3.51 3.59
N ASP A 305 3.04 2.42 3.92
CA ASP A 305 1.58 2.48 4.10
C ASP A 305 1.18 3.46 5.21
N ASN A 306 1.97 3.56 6.28
CA ASN A 306 1.74 4.53 7.36
C ASN A 306 1.79 5.97 6.85
N CYS A 307 2.83 6.30 6.06
CA CYS A 307 3.00 7.64 5.48
C CYS A 307 1.87 7.96 4.49
N LYS A 308 1.43 6.96 3.70
CA LYS A 308 0.26 7.09 2.82
C LYS A 308 -1.01 7.37 3.63
N SER A 309 -1.24 6.64 4.73
CA SER A 309 -2.36 6.87 5.65
C SER A 309 -2.34 8.31 6.21
N GLU A 310 -1.19 8.77 6.71
CA GLU A 310 -1.05 10.13 7.27
C GLU A 310 -1.35 11.23 6.24
N ALA A 311 -0.78 11.13 5.03
CA ALA A 311 -0.97 12.14 3.99
C ALA A 311 -2.42 12.21 3.50
N ILE A 312 -3.09 11.06 3.38
CA ILE A 312 -4.51 10.99 3.01
C ILE A 312 -5.37 11.57 4.14
N TYR A 313 -5.07 11.21 5.39
CA TYR A 313 -5.78 11.69 6.56
C TYR A 313 -5.66 13.21 6.72
N ALA A 314 -4.46 13.76 6.58
CA ALA A 314 -4.20 15.19 6.64
C ALA A 314 -4.97 15.97 5.55
N LYS A 315 -5.03 15.42 4.33
CA LYS A 315 -5.85 15.98 3.24
C LYS A 315 -7.34 15.97 3.58
N LYS A 316 -7.87 14.84 4.10
CA LYS A 316 -9.27 14.71 4.52
C LYS A 316 -9.63 15.62 5.70
N ARG A 317 -8.69 15.91 6.61
CA ARG A 317 -8.86 16.87 7.70
C ARG A 317 -8.66 18.33 7.29
N HIS A 318 -8.51 18.60 5.98
CA HIS A 318 -8.29 19.93 5.42
C HIS A 318 -7.12 20.66 6.07
N ARG A 319 -6.05 19.93 6.42
CA ARG A 319 -4.82 20.55 6.92
C ARG A 319 -4.12 21.29 5.80
N TYR A 320 -3.39 22.34 6.15
CA TYR A 320 -2.56 23.02 5.18
C TYR A 320 -1.33 22.15 4.91
N LEU A 321 -1.25 21.61 3.69
CA LEU A 321 -0.18 20.68 3.33
C LEU A 321 0.94 21.43 2.61
N ILE A 322 2.18 21.21 3.05
CA ILE A 322 3.38 21.70 2.37
C ILE A 322 4.24 20.50 1.99
N PRO A 323 4.31 20.13 0.70
CA PRO A 323 5.17 19.05 0.26
C PRO A 323 6.65 19.46 0.26
N LEU A 324 7.52 18.61 0.79
CA LEU A 324 8.96 18.80 0.82
C LEU A 324 9.63 17.63 0.11
N ILE A 325 10.49 17.87 -0.89
CA ILE A 325 11.35 16.83 -1.47
C ILE A 325 12.58 16.70 -0.56
N VAL A 326 12.78 15.52 0.02
CA VAL A 326 13.86 15.22 0.97
C VAL A 326 14.81 14.12 0.50
N GLU A 327 14.65 13.64 -0.74
CA GLU A 327 15.50 12.62 -1.36
C GLU A 327 16.09 13.13 -2.69
N PRO A 328 17.43 13.13 -2.86
CA PRO A 328 18.06 13.65 -4.07
C PRO A 328 17.61 12.93 -5.33
N LYS A 329 17.31 13.70 -6.39
CA LYS A 329 16.84 13.19 -7.69
C LYS A 329 15.52 12.42 -7.62
N TYR A 330 14.79 12.50 -6.51
CA TYR A 330 13.49 11.87 -6.41
C TYR A 330 12.42 12.68 -7.15
N ASN A 331 11.63 11.99 -7.96
CA ASN A 331 10.52 12.57 -8.69
C ASN A 331 9.21 11.94 -8.19
N PRO A 332 8.43 12.64 -7.34
CA PRO A 332 7.15 12.14 -6.84
C PRO A 332 6.25 11.69 -7.99
N SER A 333 5.63 10.52 -7.84
CA SER A 333 4.78 9.89 -8.86
C SER A 333 3.71 9.01 -8.23
N GLY A 334 2.64 8.69 -8.97
CA GLY A 334 1.49 7.96 -8.45
C GLY A 334 0.74 8.80 -7.40
N TRP A 335 0.28 8.17 -6.32
CA TRP A 335 -0.50 8.83 -5.27
C TRP A 335 0.22 10.04 -4.64
N LEU A 336 1.55 9.99 -4.52
CA LEU A 336 2.34 11.09 -3.94
C LEU A 336 2.57 12.23 -4.94
N GLY A 337 2.50 11.94 -6.26
CA GLY A 337 2.67 12.94 -7.32
C GLY A 337 1.58 14.02 -7.30
N VAL A 338 0.37 13.65 -6.90
CA VAL A 338 -0.77 14.59 -6.74
C VAL A 338 -0.40 15.76 -5.83
N TYR A 339 0.31 15.52 -4.73
CA TYR A 339 0.72 16.59 -3.82
C TYR A 339 1.75 17.53 -4.41
N ARG A 340 2.61 17.03 -5.32
CA ARG A 340 3.59 17.86 -6.01
C ARG A 340 2.95 18.74 -7.08
N ASP A 341 1.98 18.20 -7.81
CA ASP A 341 1.37 18.89 -8.95
C ASP A 341 0.30 19.91 -8.48
N ASP A 342 -0.42 19.59 -7.39
CA ASP A 342 -1.52 20.44 -6.89
C ASP A 342 -1.08 21.50 -5.85
N LEU A 343 0.10 21.35 -5.25
CA LEU A 343 0.56 22.21 -4.14
C LEU A 343 1.95 22.79 -4.41
N LEU A 344 2.20 23.97 -3.84
CA LEU A 344 3.54 24.57 -3.85
C LEU A 344 4.48 23.76 -2.95
N TYR A 345 5.47 23.11 -3.56
CA TYR A 345 6.46 22.27 -2.90
C TYR A 345 7.82 22.95 -2.80
N ILE A 346 8.63 22.49 -1.84
CA ILE A 346 10.02 22.94 -1.63
C ILE A 346 10.96 21.75 -1.79
N ASP A 347 12.12 21.97 -2.40
CA ASP A 347 13.10 20.91 -2.65
C ASP A 347 14.38 21.13 -1.83
N PHE A 348 14.50 20.39 -0.73
CA PHE A 348 15.67 20.44 0.16
C PHE A 348 16.92 19.78 -0.44
N THR A 349 16.85 19.30 -1.69
CA THR A 349 17.93 18.53 -2.33
C THR A 349 18.55 19.25 -3.53
N LYS A 350 17.91 20.32 -4.02
CA LYS A 350 18.43 21.13 -5.14
C LYS A 350 19.38 22.23 -4.70
N THR A 351 19.16 22.79 -3.52
CA THR A 351 19.94 23.89 -2.95
C THR A 351 20.55 23.47 -1.62
N ASN A 352 21.39 24.33 -1.04
CA ASN A 352 21.84 24.14 0.34
C ASN A 352 20.65 24.27 1.31
N PHE A 353 20.79 23.64 2.48
CA PHE A 353 19.75 23.56 3.49
C PHE A 353 19.17 24.93 3.87
N ASP A 354 20.04 25.92 4.06
CA ASP A 354 19.63 27.23 4.59
C ASP A 354 18.69 27.96 3.61
N VAL A 355 18.96 27.89 2.30
CA VAL A 355 18.11 28.51 1.27
C VAL A 355 16.75 27.81 1.18
N ALA A 356 16.74 26.47 1.21
CA ALA A 356 15.48 25.73 1.23
C ALA A 356 14.67 25.98 2.51
N PHE A 357 15.36 26.16 3.64
CA PHE A 357 14.73 26.47 4.93
C PHE A 357 14.16 27.90 4.97
N GLU A 358 14.83 28.87 4.37
CA GLU A 358 14.30 30.22 4.17
C GLU A 358 13.03 30.21 3.31
N GLU A 359 13.00 29.42 2.24
CA GLU A 359 11.82 29.23 1.40
C GLU A 359 10.64 28.64 2.19
N LEU A 360 10.90 27.62 3.02
CA LEU A 360 9.91 27.03 3.92
C LEU A 360 9.36 28.06 4.90
N THR A 361 10.24 28.80 5.55
CA THR A 361 9.86 29.85 6.50
C THR A 361 9.03 30.95 5.82
N ALA A 362 9.39 31.34 4.58
CA ALA A 362 8.62 32.30 3.81
C ALA A 362 7.22 31.79 3.47
N GLN A 363 7.08 30.50 3.11
CA GLN A 363 5.77 29.88 2.86
C GLN A 363 4.91 29.81 4.12
N LEU A 364 5.50 29.43 5.26
CA LEU A 364 4.81 29.38 6.56
C LEU A 364 4.35 30.77 7.02
N LYS A 365 5.17 31.82 6.82
CA LYS A 365 4.80 33.22 7.09
C LYS A 365 3.64 33.67 6.22
N ARG A 366 3.71 33.43 4.90
CA ARG A 366 2.62 33.73 3.96
C ARG A 366 1.30 33.06 4.35
N TYR A 367 1.35 31.84 4.88
CA TYR A 367 0.17 31.15 5.38
C TYR A 367 -0.42 31.85 6.62
N ARG A 368 0.41 32.18 7.62
CA ARG A 368 -0.03 32.92 8.82
C ARG A 368 -0.61 34.29 8.47
N ASP A 369 -0.01 35.01 7.54
CA ASP A 369 -0.45 36.36 7.15
C ASP A 369 -1.81 36.36 6.43
N ARG A 370 -2.14 35.30 5.68
CA ARG A 370 -3.47 35.13 5.05
C ARG A 370 -4.58 34.81 6.04
N LYS A 371 -4.23 34.41 7.26
CA LYS A 371 -5.18 33.94 8.29
C LYS A 371 -5.53 35.04 9.31
N LYS A 372 -4.72 36.10 9.38
CA LYS A 372 -5.06 37.36 10.05
C LYS A 372 -6.00 38.17 9.18
#